data_AF-A0A2H5F149-F1
#
_entry.id   AF-A0A2H5F149-F1
#
_cell.length_a   1.000
_cell.length_b   1.000
_cell.length_c   1.000
_cell.angle_alpha   90.00
_cell.angle_beta   90.00
_cell.angle_gamma   90.00
#
_symmetry.space_group_name_H-M   'P 1'
#
loop_
_entity.id
_entity.type
_entity.pdbx_description
1 polymer ?
#
loop_
_entity_poly.entity_id
_entity_poly.type
_entity_poly.pdbx_seq_one_letter_code
_entity_poly.pdbx_strand_id
1 'polypeptide(L)' 'MGQADRDFDSLGPENVRNINTQYGAGRTGTLSDGTRVTVRPGSSDGRPTLEMRNPTSNRGTEIRYDP' A
#
# COMPACT_ATOMS: atom_id res chain seq x y z
N MET A 1 -14.59 -3.03 0.56
CA MET A 1 -13.28 -2.70 -0.03
C MET A 1 -13.23 -1.20 -0.25
N GLY A 2 -12.27 -0.53 0.39
CA GLY A 2 -12.06 0.91 0.24
C GLY A 2 -11.36 1.24 -1.08
N GLN A 3 -11.26 2.53 -1.41
CA GLN A 3 -10.59 2.96 -2.65
C GLN A 3 -9.11 2.58 -2.66
N ALA A 4 -8.42 2.66 -1.51
CA ALA A 4 -7.03 2.22 -1.36
C ALA A 4 -6.80 0.76 -1.77
N ASP A 5 -7.73 -0.14 -1.42
CA ASP A 5 -7.65 -1.56 -1.80
C ASP A 5 -7.83 -1.76 -3.30
N ARG A 6 -8.77 -1.01 -3.91
CA ARG A 6 -9.02 -1.09 -5.36
C ARG A 6 -7.82 -0.60 -6.15
N ASP A 7 -7.21 0.51 -5.72
CA ASP A 7 -6.03 1.05 -6.37
C ASP A 7 -4.83 0.10 -6.20
N PHE A 8 -4.67 -0.52 -5.03
CA PHE A 8 -3.68 -1.58 -4.84
C PHE A 8 -3.87 -2.74 -5.83
N ASP A 9 -5.10 -3.23 -5.97
CA ASP A 9 -5.41 -4.34 -6.88
C ASP A 9 -5.26 -3.92 -8.36
N SER A 10 -5.60 -2.68 -8.70
CA SER A 10 -5.44 -2.12 -10.05
C SER A 10 -3.98 -1.93 -10.48
N LEU A 11 -3.06 -1.79 -9.53
CA LEU A 11 -1.62 -1.75 -9.83
C LEU A 11 -1.04 -3.12 -10.20
N GLY A 12 -1.79 -4.21 -9.98
CA GLY A 12 -1.37 -5.57 -10.29
C GLY A 12 -0.06 -6.01 -9.62
N PRO A 13 0.15 -5.76 -8.31
CA PRO A 13 1.38 -6.16 -7.64
C PRO A 13 1.52 -7.68 -7.58
N GLU A 14 2.75 -8.15 -7.72
CA GLU A 14 3.15 -9.53 -7.55
C GLU A 14 3.60 -9.81 -6.12
N ASN A 15 3.76 -11.10 -5.77
CA ASN A 15 4.22 -11.53 -4.44
C ASN A 15 3.38 -10.93 -3.30
N VAL A 16 2.07 -10.80 -3.53
CA VAL A 16 1.14 -10.19 -2.58
C VAL A 16 1.07 -11.05 -1.32
N ARG A 17 1.26 -10.40 -0.18
CA ARG A 17 1.11 -11.02 1.14
C ARG A 17 0.38 -10.09 2.09
N ASN A 18 -0.36 -10.69 3.02
CA ASN A 18 -0.97 -9.96 4.11
C ASN A 18 0.11 -9.50 5.10
N ILE A 19 -0.10 -8.31 5.66
CA ILE A 19 0.72 -7.76 6.73
C ILE A 19 -0.19 -7.33 7.87
N ASN A 20 0.27 -7.46 9.11
CA ASN A 20 -0.44 -6.89 10.25
C ASN A 20 0.14 -5.52 10.57
N THR A 21 -0.72 -4.52 10.75
CA THR A 21 -0.33 -3.17 11.14
C THR A 21 -1.05 -2.79 12.43
N GLN A 22 -0.57 -1.76 13.13
CA GLN A 22 -1.27 -1.23 14.30
C GLN A 22 -2.70 -0.72 13.99
N TYR A 23 -3.01 -0.49 12.72
CA TYR A 23 -4.32 -0.02 12.24
C TYR A 23 -5.21 -1.16 11.69
N GLY A 24 -4.75 -2.42 11.76
CA GLY A 24 -5.42 -3.58 11.22
C GLY A 24 -4.65 -4.27 10.10
N ALA A 25 -5.28 -5.28 9.48
CA ALA A 25 -4.69 -6.06 8.40
C ALA A 25 -4.53 -5.22 7.12
N GLY A 26 -3.32 -5.21 6.56
CA GLY A 26 -2.99 -4.60 5.27
C GLY A 26 -2.43 -5.62 4.29
N ARG A 27 -2.02 -5.15 3.11
CA ARG A 27 -1.40 -5.98 2.06
C ARG A 27 -0.16 -5.29 1.52
N THR A 28 0.84 -6.07 1.13
CA THR A 28 2.04 -5.58 0.46
C THR A 28 2.38 -6.49 -0.71
N GLY A 29 2.92 -5.90 -1.77
CA GLY A 29 3.38 -6.60 -2.97
C GLY A 29 4.44 -5.79 -3.70
N THR A 30 4.89 -6.30 -4.83
CA THR A 30 5.97 -5.70 -5.63
C THR A 30 5.56 -5.62 -7.09
N LEU A 31 5.77 -4.47 -7.73
CA LEU A 31 5.54 -4.31 -9.17
C LEU A 31 6.71 -4.89 -9.96
N SER A 32 6.52 -5.10 -11.25
CA SER A 32 7.55 -5.70 -12.14
C SER A 32 8.85 -4.88 -12.23
N ASP A 33 8.80 -3.59 -11.90
CA ASP A 33 9.98 -2.70 -11.83
C ASP A 33 10.73 -2.76 -10.48
N GLY A 34 10.24 -3.59 -9.54
CA GLY A 34 10.79 -3.72 -8.19
C GLY A 34 10.21 -2.73 -7.16
N THR A 35 9.28 -1.85 -7.56
CA THR A 35 8.60 -0.93 -6.65
C THR A 35 7.74 -1.70 -5.65
N ARG A 36 7.93 -1.43 -4.35
CA ARG A 36 7.11 -2.05 -3.31
C ARG A 36 5.85 -1.24 -3.09
N VAL A 37 4.70 -1.88 -3.18
CA VAL A 37 3.38 -1.26 -2.95
C VAL A 37 2.80 -1.84 -1.67
N THR A 38 2.27 -0.98 -0.80
CA THR A 38 1.68 -1.39 0.47
C THR A 38 0.38 -0.64 0.71
N VAL A 39 -0.72 -1.37 0.86
CA VAL A 39 -2.01 -0.82 1.28
C VAL A 39 -2.23 -1.09 2.76
N ARG A 40 -2.62 -0.05 3.49
CA ARG A 40 -2.87 -0.08 4.93
C ARG A 40 -4.27 0.49 5.21
N PRO A 41 -5.06 -0.14 6.10
CA PRO A 41 -6.41 0.33 6.44
C PRO A 41 -6.40 1.65 7.22
N GLY A 42 -5.26 2.05 7.79
CA GLY A 42 -5.10 3.31 8.50
C GLY A 42 -3.66 3.83 8.48
N SER A 43 -3.52 5.06 8.96
CA SER A 43 -2.27 5.79 9.19
C SER A 43 -2.42 6.62 10.47
N SER A 44 -1.41 7.41 10.85
CA SER A 44 -1.44 8.23 12.07
C SER A 44 -2.61 9.22 12.11
N ASP A 45 -3.16 9.55 10.94
CA ASP A 45 -4.32 10.44 10.76
C ASP A 45 -5.65 9.67 10.55
N GLY A 46 -5.64 8.35 10.77
CA GLY A 46 -6.84 7.49 10.70
C GLY A 46 -7.28 7.07 9.30
N ARG A 47 -6.62 7.56 8.25
CA ARG A 47 -7.04 7.33 6.85
C ARG A 47 -6.40 6.11 6.19
N PRO A 48 -7.14 5.37 5.34
CA PRO A 48 -6.57 4.34 4.48
C PRO A 48 -5.48 4.92 3.58
N THR A 49 -4.43 4.14 3.35
CA THR A 49 -3.21 4.64 2.72
C THR A 49 -2.64 3.62 1.74
N LEU A 50 -2.23 4.09 0.56
CA LEU A 50 -1.42 3.36 -0.41
C LEU A 50 -0.01 3.96 -0.46
N GLU A 51 1.00 3.19 -0.08
CA GLU A 51 2.40 3.59 -0.10
C GLU A 51 3.13 2.85 -1.22
N MET A 52 3.83 3.60 -2.08
CA MET A 52 4.71 3.06 -3.12
C MET A 52 6.15 3.47 -2.82
N ARG A 53 7.05 2.51 -2.60
CA ARG A 53 8.46 2.77 -2.30
C ARG A 53 9.37 2.29 -3.42
N ASN A 54 10.25 3.19 -3.87
CA ASN A 54 11.26 2.87 -4.86
C ASN A 54 12.35 1.98 -4.24
N PRO A 55 12.76 0.91 -4.93
CA PRO A 55 13.75 -0.04 -4.40
C PRO A 55 15.14 0.59 -4.24
N THR A 56 15.48 1.60 -5.05
CA THR A 56 16.83 2.18 -5.10
C THR A 56 17.07 3.31 -4.11
N SER A 57 16.09 4.21 -3.93
CA SER A 57 16.27 5.44 -3.14
C SER A 57 15.56 5.40 -1.79
N ASN A 58 14.75 4.36 -1.52
CA ASN A 58 13.84 4.25 -0.37
C ASN A 58 12.86 5.44 -0.22
N ARG A 59 12.83 6.35 -1.20
CA ARG A 59 11.83 7.40 -1.36
C ARG A 59 10.55 6.74 -1.85
N GLY A 60 9.42 7.25 -1.39
CA GLY A 60 8.13 6.74 -1.79
C GLY A 60 7.08 7.83 -1.89
N THR A 61 6.01 7.48 -2.59
CA THR A 61 4.79 8.28 -2.67
C THR A 61 3.75 7.64 -1.76
N GLU A 62 3.08 8.45 -0.95
CA GLU A 62 1.98 8.03 -0.10
C GLU A 62 0.70 8.71 -0.58
N ILE A 63 -0.33 7.92 -0.91
CA ILE A 63 -1.67 8.39 -1.23
C ILE A 63 -2.57 8.08 -0.04
N ARG A 64 -3.24 9.11 0.48
CA ARG A 64 -4.22 8.99 1.57
C ARG A 64 -5.61 9.12 0.99
N TYR A 65 -6.49 8.20 1.35
CA TYR A 65 -7.86 8.15 0.88
C TYR A 65 -8.79 8.70 1.94
N ASP A 66 -9.87 9.34 1.50
CA ASP A 66 -10.97 9.65 2.40
C ASP A 66 -11.69 8.34 2.81
N PRO A 67 -12.14 8.27 4.07
CA PRO A 67 -12.78 7.07 4.62
C PRO A 67 -14.13 6.73 3.96
#